data_AF-A0A6D2IUX7-F1
#
_entry.id   AF-A0A6D2IUX7-F1
#
_cell.length_a   1.000
_cell.length_b   1.000
_cell.length_c   1.000
_cell.angle_alpha   90.00
_cell.angle_beta   90.00
_cell.angle_gamma   90.00
#
_symmetry.space_group_name_H-M   'P 1'
#
loop_
_entity.id
_entity.type
_entity.pdbx_description
1 polymer ?
#
loop_
_entity_poly.entity_id
_entity_poly.type
_entity_poly.pdbx_seq_one_letter_code
_entity_poly.pdbx_strand_id
1 'polypeptide(L)'
;MEEALVDRSDLPMLHPSRANGAKWFKHHTQVSTAVRRVIQSYFKGPWYSWKRVSTFYRQALFNLFKGKFNWDPTINGQVQSEFNKLAAYRLRGMISHAKRTGVKPDWILKDYWTIMVAYWATPKAKANSEKARNSRLSDRSGLGPHSHISGSRSYAKVQDVLVLFV
;
A
#
# COMPACT_ATOMS: atom_id res chain seq x y z
N MET A 1 11.66 -7.51 -30.80
CA MET A 1 12.29 -7.49 -29.47
C MET A 1 11.65 -8.64 -28.71
N GLU A 2 12.34 -9.78 -28.72
CA GLU A 2 11.90 -11.06 -28.14
C GLU A 2 11.61 -10.85 -26.65
N GLU A 3 10.34 -10.94 -26.22
CA GLU A 3 10.03 -11.09 -24.80
C GLU A 3 10.52 -12.47 -24.39
N ALA A 4 11.65 -12.53 -23.67
CA ALA A 4 12.10 -13.76 -23.04
C ALA A 4 10.93 -14.34 -22.23
N LEU A 5 10.50 -15.56 -22.60
CA LEU A 5 9.43 -16.29 -21.93
C LEU A 5 9.87 -16.57 -20.49
N VAL A 6 9.55 -15.65 -19.59
CA VAL A 6 9.65 -15.89 -18.15
C VAL A 6 8.74 -17.07 -17.89
N ASP A 7 9.32 -18.20 -17.50
CA ASP A 7 8.53 -19.35 -17.07
C ASP A 7 7.71 -18.93 -15.84
N ARG A 8 6.42 -18.71 -16.10
CA ARG A 8 5.49 -18.20 -15.11
C ARG A 8 4.83 -19.33 -14.33
N SER A 9 5.06 -20.61 -14.67
CA SER A 9 4.40 -21.74 -13.97
C SER A 9 4.60 -21.69 -12.46
N ASP A 10 5.76 -21.23 -12.02
CA ASP A 10 6.18 -21.26 -10.62
C ASP A 10 5.74 -20.02 -9.81
N LEU A 11 5.09 -19.04 -10.46
CA LEU A 11 4.63 -17.86 -9.75
C LEU A 11 3.45 -18.20 -8.82
N PRO A 12 3.43 -17.66 -7.59
CA PRO A 12 2.32 -17.91 -6.67
C PRO A 12 0.98 -17.45 -7.26
N MET A 13 -0.04 -18.28 -7.08
CA MET A 13 -1.40 -17.99 -7.55
C MET A 13 -2.11 -17.01 -6.61
N LEU A 14 -2.80 -16.01 -7.16
CA LEU A 14 -3.73 -15.15 -6.44
C LEU A 14 -5.17 -15.63 -6.68
N HIS A 15 -5.91 -15.82 -5.60
CA HIS A 15 -7.34 -16.11 -5.68
C HIS A 15 -8.06 -15.62 -4.40
N PRO A 16 -9.25 -14.99 -4.51
CA PRO A 16 -9.97 -14.45 -3.35
C PRO A 16 -10.38 -15.52 -2.32
N SER A 17 -10.72 -16.73 -2.79
CA SER A 17 -11.06 -17.83 -1.88
C SER A 17 -9.84 -18.40 -1.14
N ARG A 18 -8.62 -18.14 -1.64
CA ARG A 18 -7.37 -18.68 -1.11
C ARG A 18 -7.29 -20.22 -1.11
N ALA A 19 -8.14 -20.89 -1.91
CA ALA A 19 -8.11 -22.33 -2.08
C ALA A 19 -6.74 -22.79 -2.63
N ASN A 20 -6.37 -24.04 -2.32
CA ASN A 20 -5.13 -24.67 -2.82
C ASN A 20 -3.85 -23.85 -2.50
N GLY A 21 -3.84 -23.14 -1.37
CA GLY A 21 -2.68 -22.34 -0.94
C GLY A 21 -2.52 -20.99 -1.66
N ALA A 22 -3.49 -20.60 -2.48
CA ALA A 22 -3.49 -19.33 -3.20
C ALA A 22 -3.40 -18.14 -2.24
N LYS A 23 -2.64 -17.13 -2.65
CA LYS A 23 -2.41 -15.92 -1.86
C LYS A 23 -3.50 -14.91 -2.14
N TRP A 24 -3.70 -14.01 -1.19
CA TRP A 24 -4.64 -12.90 -1.35
C TRP A 24 -4.24 -11.68 -0.54
N PHE A 25 -4.67 -10.52 -1.02
CA PHE A 25 -4.47 -9.21 -0.39
C PHE A 25 -4.98 -9.21 1.05
N LYS A 26 -4.33 -8.43 1.94
CA LYS A 26 -4.60 -8.33 3.39
C LYS A 26 -4.31 -9.58 4.24
N HIS A 27 -4.44 -10.77 3.68
CA HIS A 27 -4.20 -12.03 4.41
C HIS A 27 -2.71 -12.43 4.37
N HIS A 28 -2.04 -12.21 3.23
CA HIS A 28 -0.68 -12.68 3.01
C HIS A 28 0.34 -11.54 2.94
N THR A 29 1.36 -11.61 3.80
CA THR A 29 2.44 -10.62 3.87
C THR A 29 3.25 -10.56 2.58
N GLN A 30 3.44 -11.70 1.91
CA GLN A 30 4.13 -11.81 0.62
C GLN A 30 3.55 -10.86 -0.44
N VAL A 31 2.22 -10.82 -0.59
CA VAL A 31 1.54 -9.92 -1.55
C VAL A 31 1.84 -8.47 -1.20
N SER A 32 1.78 -8.15 0.10
CA SER A 32 2.07 -6.81 0.60
C SER A 32 3.52 -6.37 0.41
N THR A 33 4.46 -7.28 0.61
CA THR A 33 5.88 -7.06 0.36
C THR A 33 6.15 -6.86 -1.13
N ALA A 34 5.51 -7.64 -2.00
CA ALA A 34 5.65 -7.48 -3.44
C ALA A 34 5.13 -6.12 -3.92
N VAL A 35 3.96 -5.67 -3.45
CA VAL A 35 3.43 -4.32 -3.76
C VAL A 35 4.40 -3.23 -3.30
N ARG A 36 4.93 -3.34 -2.07
CA ARG A 36 5.95 -2.41 -1.57
C ARG A 36 7.17 -2.38 -2.50
N ARG A 37 7.73 -3.54 -2.86
CA ARG A 37 8.92 -3.65 -3.70
C ARG A 37 8.69 -3.03 -5.09
N VAL A 38 7.54 -3.29 -5.70
CA VAL A 38 7.16 -2.71 -6.99
C VAL A 38 7.09 -1.18 -6.94
N ILE A 39 6.53 -0.61 -5.87
CA ILE A 39 6.51 0.85 -5.68
C ILE A 39 7.93 1.39 -5.54
N GLN A 40 8.77 0.74 -4.73
CA GLN A 40 10.15 1.18 -4.50
C GLN A 40 11.01 1.07 -5.77
N SER A 41 10.82 0.03 -6.60
CA SER A 41 11.61 -0.16 -7.82
C SER A 41 11.26 0.83 -8.94
N TYR A 42 10.05 1.40 -8.93
CA TYR A 42 9.58 2.26 -10.00
C TYR A 42 8.95 3.57 -9.49
N PHE A 43 9.63 4.20 -8.53
CA PHE A 43 9.23 5.51 -8.00
C PHE A 43 9.75 6.66 -8.89
N LYS A 44 8.96 7.05 -9.88
CA LYS A 44 9.33 7.98 -10.97
C LYS A 44 8.73 9.39 -10.83
N GLY A 45 8.42 9.82 -9.60
CA GLY A 45 7.99 11.19 -9.36
C GLY A 45 7.80 11.52 -7.88
N PRO A 46 7.54 12.79 -7.53
CA PRO A 46 7.38 13.25 -6.14
C PRO A 46 6.00 12.88 -5.56
N TRP A 47 5.68 11.59 -5.55
CA TRP A 47 4.36 11.07 -5.17
C TRP A 47 4.25 10.86 -3.66
N TYR A 48 3.91 11.94 -2.95
CA TYR A 48 3.62 11.84 -1.51
C TYR A 48 2.24 11.23 -1.20
N SER A 49 1.45 10.86 -2.21
CA SER A 49 0.19 10.11 -2.08
C SER A 49 -0.17 9.38 -3.38
N TRP A 50 -0.96 8.31 -3.28
CA TRP A 50 -1.38 7.53 -4.46
C TRP A 50 -2.16 8.34 -5.48
N LYS A 51 -2.94 9.33 -5.01
CA LYS A 51 -3.70 10.24 -5.87
C LYS A 51 -2.80 11.01 -6.85
N ARG A 52 -1.55 11.28 -6.47
CA ARG A 52 -0.55 11.97 -7.32
C ARG A 52 0.17 11.08 -8.31
N VAL A 53 0.06 9.76 -8.15
CA VAL A 53 0.53 8.80 -9.15
C VAL A 53 -0.48 8.84 -10.30
N SER A 54 -0.04 9.23 -11.49
CA SER A 54 -0.91 9.26 -12.68
C SER A 54 -1.40 7.85 -13.04
N THR A 55 -2.48 7.77 -13.80
CA THR A 55 -3.03 6.49 -14.29
C THR A 55 -1.98 5.68 -15.04
N PHE A 56 -1.16 6.32 -15.87
CA PHE A 56 -0.01 5.71 -16.56
C PHE A 56 0.94 5.01 -15.58
N TYR A 57 1.41 5.70 -14.54
CA TYR A 57 2.34 5.11 -13.57
C TYR A 57 1.68 4.04 -12.70
N ARG A 58 0.39 4.18 -12.37
CA ARG A 58 -0.36 3.11 -11.67
C ARG A 58 -0.43 1.84 -12.51
N GLN A 59 -0.66 1.99 -13.82
CA GLN A 59 -0.68 0.86 -14.75
C GLN A 59 0.71 0.24 -14.90
N ALA A 60 1.77 1.04 -15.00
CA ALA A 60 3.15 0.55 -15.05
C ALA A 60 3.51 -0.25 -13.80
N LEU A 61 3.17 0.26 -12.61
CA LEU A 61 3.34 -0.46 -11.34
C LEU A 61 2.53 -1.76 -11.32
N PHE A 62 1.28 -1.75 -11.78
CA PHE A 62 0.47 -2.97 -11.87
C PHE A 62 1.05 -3.98 -12.87
N ASN A 63 1.64 -3.52 -13.97
CA ASN A 63 2.33 -4.39 -14.93
C ASN A 63 3.57 -5.06 -14.32
N LEU A 64 4.37 -4.32 -13.53
CA LEU A 64 5.47 -4.92 -12.77
C LEU A 64 4.99 -5.95 -11.74
N PHE A 65 3.81 -5.71 -11.13
CA PHE A 65 3.19 -6.65 -10.20
C PHE A 65 2.70 -7.94 -10.89
N LYS A 66 2.20 -7.86 -12.14
CA LYS A 66 1.86 -9.04 -12.97
C LYS A 66 3.03 -10.00 -13.16
N GLY A 67 4.28 -9.51 -13.11
CA GLY A 67 5.47 -10.36 -13.16
C GLY A 67 5.80 -11.08 -11.84
N LYS A 68 4.96 -10.99 -10.81
CA LYS A 68 5.21 -11.57 -9.47
C LYS A 68 4.19 -12.61 -9.03
N PHE A 69 3.05 -12.70 -9.70
CA PHE A 69 1.95 -13.59 -9.35
C PHE A 69 1.18 -13.99 -10.60
N ASN A 70 0.54 -15.15 -10.54
CA ASN A 70 -0.48 -15.57 -11.51
C ASN A 70 -1.88 -15.37 -10.94
N TRP A 71 -2.87 -15.28 -11.82
CA TRP A 71 -4.29 -15.32 -11.49
C TRP A 71 -5.10 -15.67 -12.74
N ASP A 72 -6.33 -16.13 -12.51
CA ASP A 72 -7.29 -16.31 -13.58
C ASP A 72 -7.63 -14.96 -14.24
N PRO A 73 -7.53 -14.82 -15.58
CA PRO A 73 -7.84 -13.57 -16.27
C PRO A 73 -9.20 -12.96 -15.93
N THR A 74 -10.20 -13.78 -15.57
CA THR A 74 -11.55 -13.34 -15.18
C THR A 74 -11.55 -12.46 -13.94
N ILE A 75 -10.59 -12.63 -13.02
CA ILE A 75 -10.46 -11.82 -11.80
C ILE A 75 -9.50 -10.64 -11.94
N ASN A 76 -8.96 -10.36 -13.13
CA ASN A 76 -7.96 -9.30 -13.34
C ASN A 76 -8.42 -7.92 -12.82
N GLY A 77 -9.69 -7.55 -13.05
CA GLY A 77 -10.26 -6.29 -12.55
C GLY A 77 -10.27 -6.22 -11.02
N GLN A 78 -10.60 -7.34 -10.35
CA GLN A 78 -10.58 -7.43 -8.90
C GLN A 78 -9.15 -7.34 -8.35
N VAL A 79 -8.20 -8.06 -8.95
CA VAL A 79 -6.79 -8.02 -8.58
C VAL A 79 -6.22 -6.60 -8.73
N GLN A 80 -6.55 -5.91 -9.83
CA GLN A 80 -6.12 -4.52 -10.05
C GLN A 80 -6.72 -3.56 -9.02
N SER A 81 -7.99 -3.73 -8.66
CA SER A 81 -8.65 -2.93 -7.62
C SER A 81 -7.98 -3.12 -6.25
N GLU A 82 -7.76 -4.37 -5.84
CA GLU A 82 -7.09 -4.68 -4.57
C GLU A 82 -5.62 -4.25 -4.56
N PHE A 83 -4.92 -4.37 -5.69
CA PHE A 83 -3.58 -3.82 -5.87
C PHE A 83 -3.56 -2.31 -5.63
N ASN A 84 -4.46 -1.55 -6.26
CA ASN A 84 -4.55 -0.11 -6.08
C ASN A 84 -4.82 0.29 -4.62
N LYS A 85 -5.74 -0.41 -3.94
CA LYS A 85 -6.03 -0.18 -2.51
C LYS A 85 -4.79 -0.43 -1.66
N LEU A 86 -4.11 -1.55 -1.87
CA LEU A 86 -2.93 -1.92 -1.09
C LEU A 86 -1.73 -1.03 -1.40
N ALA A 87 -1.53 -0.65 -2.66
CA ALA A 87 -0.49 0.26 -3.09
C ALA A 87 -0.68 1.64 -2.46
N ALA A 88 -1.90 2.15 -2.43
CA ALA A 88 -2.23 3.41 -1.76
C ALA A 88 -1.92 3.36 -0.27
N TYR A 89 -2.32 2.28 0.41
CA TYR A 89 -2.02 2.06 1.82
C TYR A 89 -0.51 2.00 2.09
N ARG A 90 0.23 1.20 1.30
CA ARG A 90 1.67 1.03 1.46
C ARG A 90 2.45 2.31 1.17
N LEU A 91 2.13 3.00 0.08
CA LEU A 91 2.77 4.27 -0.24
C LEU A 91 2.55 5.30 0.88
N ARG A 92 1.30 5.46 1.34
CA ARG A 92 0.99 6.36 2.46
C ARG A 92 1.83 6.04 3.70
N GLY A 93 1.93 4.76 4.08
CA GLY A 93 2.69 4.33 5.24
C GLY A 93 4.19 4.63 5.11
N MET A 94 4.79 4.28 3.98
CA MET A 94 6.21 4.51 3.71
C MET A 94 6.57 6.00 3.70
N ILE A 95 5.78 6.81 3.00
CA ILE A 95 5.99 8.26 2.90
C ILE A 95 5.75 8.92 4.25
N SER A 96 4.72 8.52 5.00
CA SER A 96 4.46 9.07 6.33
C SER A 96 5.58 8.75 7.32
N HIS A 97 6.21 7.57 7.20
CA HIS A 97 7.37 7.23 8.02
C HIS A 97 8.56 8.12 7.66
N ALA A 98 8.92 8.19 6.38
CA ALA A 98 10.01 9.05 5.89
C ALA A 98 9.81 10.53 6.28
N LYS A 99 8.58 11.04 6.16
CA LYS A 99 8.25 12.42 6.56
C LYS A 99 8.47 12.64 8.05
N ARG A 100 8.11 11.67 8.90
CA ARG A 100 8.24 11.78 10.36
C ARG A 100 9.70 11.74 10.81
N THR A 101 10.49 10.87 10.20
CA THR A 101 11.91 10.73 10.54
C THR A 101 12.76 11.83 9.91
N GLY A 102 12.27 12.48 8.85
CA GLY A 102 13.05 13.45 8.05
C GLY A 102 14.11 12.79 7.17
N VAL A 103 14.28 11.46 7.25
CA VAL A 103 15.28 10.71 6.50
C VAL A 103 14.75 10.37 5.11
N LYS A 104 15.50 10.78 4.07
CA LYS A 104 15.21 10.43 2.68
C LYS A 104 15.43 8.92 2.46
N PRO A 105 14.44 8.17 1.98
CA PRO A 105 14.64 6.78 1.58
C PRO A 105 15.53 6.66 0.33
N ASP A 106 16.28 5.56 0.22
CA ASP A 106 17.19 5.32 -0.92
C ASP A 106 16.46 5.20 -2.26
N TRP A 107 15.26 4.62 -2.24
CA TRP A 107 14.41 4.43 -3.42
C TRP A 107 13.71 5.72 -3.91
N ILE A 108 13.94 6.87 -3.26
CA ILE A 108 13.47 8.18 -3.72
C ILE A 108 14.67 9.00 -4.21
N LEU A 109 14.59 9.45 -5.46
CA LEU A 109 15.57 10.38 -6.03
C LEU A 109 15.61 11.69 -5.23
N LYS A 110 16.81 12.26 -5.10
CA LYS A 110 17.05 13.48 -4.31
C LYS A 110 16.12 14.62 -4.72
N ASP A 111 15.96 14.85 -6.02
CA ASP A 111 15.13 15.95 -6.54
C ASP A 111 13.65 15.77 -6.19
N TYR A 112 13.13 14.54 -6.31
CA TYR A 112 11.75 14.23 -5.91
C TYR A 112 11.53 14.43 -4.41
N TRP A 113 12.51 14.03 -3.60
CA TRP A 113 12.47 14.25 -2.16
C TRP A 113 12.42 15.74 -1.81
N THR A 114 13.29 16.55 -2.43
CA THR A 114 13.32 18.02 -2.24
C THR A 114 11.95 18.64 -2.55
N ILE A 115 11.31 18.26 -3.65
CA ILE A 115 9.97 18.74 -4.02
C ILE A 115 8.93 18.34 -2.97
N MET A 116 8.99 17.10 -2.47
CA MET A 116 8.06 16.61 -1.45
C MET A 116 8.23 17.34 -0.11
N VAL A 117 9.46 17.58 0.32
CA VAL A 117 9.78 18.33 1.54
C VAL A 117 9.29 19.77 1.42
N ALA A 118 9.55 20.44 0.30
CA ALA A 118 9.06 21.79 0.03
C ALA A 118 7.52 21.85 0.12
N TYR A 119 6.83 20.88 -0.47
CA TYR A 119 5.37 20.78 -0.35
C TYR A 119 4.92 20.64 1.12
N TRP A 120 5.57 19.79 1.91
CA TRP A 120 5.21 19.63 3.33
C TRP A 120 5.52 20.85 4.19
N ALA A 121 6.46 21.68 3.78
CA ALA A 121 6.78 22.95 4.45
C ALA A 121 5.71 24.02 4.25
N THR A 122 4.85 23.88 3.22
CA THR A 122 3.78 24.86 2.93
C THR A 122 2.82 25.02 4.11
N PRO A 123 2.31 26.24 4.37
CA PRO A 123 1.34 26.50 5.44
C PRO A 123 0.10 25.60 5.34
N LYS A 124 -0.40 25.39 4.12
CA LYS A 124 -1.56 24.52 3.88
C LYS A 124 -1.31 23.08 4.30
N ALA A 125 -0.14 22.51 3.99
CA ALA A 125 0.19 21.15 4.38
C ALA A 125 0.38 21.02 5.90
N LYS A 126 1.00 22.02 6.54
CA LYS A 126 1.15 22.10 8.00
C LYS A 126 -0.21 22.20 8.70
N ALA A 127 -1.07 23.12 8.27
CA ALA A 127 -2.42 23.30 8.83
C ALA A 127 -3.27 22.03 8.73
N ASN A 128 -3.24 21.32 7.60
CA ASN A 128 -3.94 20.04 7.45
C ASN A 128 -3.40 18.96 8.42
N SER A 129 -2.07 18.92 8.61
CA SER A 129 -1.44 17.98 9.54
C SER A 129 -1.82 18.29 10.99
N GLU A 130 -1.84 19.57 11.34
CA GLU A 130 -2.21 20.08 12.66
C GLU A 130 -3.69 19.78 12.97
N LYS A 131 -4.60 20.11 12.05
CA LYS A 131 -6.03 19.77 12.17
C LYS A 131 -6.23 18.27 12.37
N ALA A 132 -5.51 17.43 11.61
CA ALA A 132 -5.59 15.99 11.76
C ALA A 132 -5.02 15.50 13.11
N ARG A 133 -3.99 16.17 13.65
CA ARG A 133 -3.46 15.89 15.00
C ARG A 133 -4.48 16.23 16.07
N ASN A 134 -5.06 17.42 16.01
CA ASN A 134 -6.01 17.90 17.01
C ASN A 134 -7.29 17.05 17.02
N SER A 135 -7.73 16.56 15.86
CA SER A 135 -8.82 15.59 15.78
C SER A 135 -8.48 14.27 16.49
N ARG A 136 -7.27 13.72 16.29
CA ARG A 136 -6.84 12.47 16.94
C ARG A 136 -6.68 12.61 18.46
N LEU A 137 -6.25 13.79 18.92
CA LEU A 137 -6.04 14.10 20.33
C LEU A 137 -7.23 14.84 20.96
N SER A 138 -8.38 14.83 20.30
CA SER A 138 -9.57 15.49 20.83
C SER A 138 -10.03 14.79 22.12
N ASP A 139 -10.35 15.60 23.12
CA ASP A 139 -10.67 15.13 24.47
C ASP A 139 -12.08 14.51 24.60
N ARG A 140 -12.89 14.55 23.54
CA ARG A 140 -14.22 13.87 23.47
C ARG A 140 -15.04 14.01 24.77
N SER A 141 -15.09 15.21 25.35
CA SER A 141 -15.77 15.51 26.62
C SER A 141 -15.22 14.73 27.83
N GLY A 142 -13.89 14.64 27.96
CA GLY A 142 -13.19 13.95 29.05
C GLY A 142 -13.02 12.44 28.85
N LEU A 143 -13.44 11.90 27.71
CA LEU A 143 -13.20 10.49 27.35
C LEU A 143 -11.80 10.27 26.76
N GLY A 144 -11.04 11.34 26.52
CA GLY A 144 -9.71 11.30 25.95
C GLY A 144 -9.67 10.79 24.50
N PRO A 145 -8.46 10.54 23.97
CA PRO A 145 -8.27 10.02 22.62
C PRO A 145 -8.90 8.63 22.44
N HIS A 146 -9.51 8.41 21.27
CA HIS A 146 -10.08 7.10 20.93
C HIS A 146 -9.03 5.98 20.95
N SER A 147 -9.21 4.99 21.82
CA SER A 147 -8.40 3.78 21.91
C SER A 147 -9.14 2.57 21.31
N HIS A 148 -8.44 1.72 20.58
CA HIS A 148 -9.01 0.47 20.05
C HIS A 148 -8.73 -0.69 21.02
N ILE A 149 -9.77 -1.47 21.34
CA ILE A 149 -9.70 -2.64 22.24
C ILE A 149 -9.43 -3.98 21.54
N SER A 150 -9.36 -4.02 20.20
CA SER A 150 -9.33 -5.28 19.43
C SER A 150 -7.96 -5.93 19.25
N GLY A 151 -6.94 -5.50 20.01
CA GLY A 151 -5.59 -6.07 19.95
C GLY A 151 -4.88 -5.91 18.59
N SER A 152 -3.79 -6.67 18.38
CA SER A 152 -2.92 -6.53 17.19
C SER A 152 -3.36 -7.38 15.98
N ARG A 153 -4.48 -8.09 16.05
CA ARG A 153 -5.01 -8.92 14.95
C ARG A 153 -5.98 -8.09 14.09
N SER A 154 -5.87 -8.20 12.77
CA SER A 154 -6.84 -7.56 11.88
C SER A 154 -8.18 -8.31 11.92
N TYR A 155 -9.30 -7.59 11.79
CA TYR A 155 -10.64 -8.20 11.73
C TYR A 155 -10.76 -9.26 10.64
N ALA A 156 -10.11 -9.08 9.50
CA ALA A 156 -10.09 -10.09 8.42
C ALA A 156 -9.46 -11.43 8.89
N LYS A 157 -8.39 -11.38 9.70
CA LYS A 157 -7.79 -12.58 10.29
C LYS A 157 -8.62 -13.15 11.42
N VAL A 158 -9.32 -12.30 12.19
CA VAL A 158 -10.25 -12.75 13.23
C VAL A 158 -11.42 -13.50 12.60
N GLN A 159 -11.98 -12.98 11.50
CA GLN A 159 -13.06 -13.62 10.76
C GLN A 159 -12.64 -14.99 10.20
N ASP A 160 -11.43 -15.12 9.64
CA ASP A 160 -10.92 -16.43 9.17
C ASP A 160 -10.87 -17.47 10.30
N VAL A 161 -10.54 -17.07 11.53
CA VAL A 161 -10.55 -17.97 12.70
C VAL A 161 -11.98 -18.36 13.09
N LEU A 162 -12.92 -17.41 13.05
CA LEU A 162 -14.31 -17.65 13.44
C LEU A 162 -15.06 -18.57 12.46
N VAL A 163 -14.68 -18.58 11.18
CA VAL A 163 -15.29 -19.45 10.15
C VAL A 163 -14.77 -20.91 10.23
N LEU A 164 -13.67 -21.16 10.95
CA LEU A 164 -13.13 -22.52 11.16
C LEU A 164 -13.79 -23.29 12.31
N PHE A 165 -14.75 -22.70 13.03
CA PHE A 165 -15.45 -23.31 14.17
C PHE A 165 -16.95 -23.53 13.92
N VAL A 166 -17.39 -23.57 12.66
CA VAL A 166 -18.76 -23.92 12.26
C VAL A 166 -18.72 -25.13 11.34
#